data_AF-A0AAU7P7R2-F1
#
_entry.id   AF-A0AAU7P7R2-F1
#
_cell.length_a   1.000
_cell.length_b   1.000
_cell.length_c   1.000
_cell.angle_alpha   90.00
_cell.angle_beta   90.00
_cell.angle_gamma   90.00
#
_symmetry.space_group_name_H-M   'P 1'
#
loop_
_entity.id
_entity.type
_entity.pdbx_description
1 polymer ?
#
loop_
_entity_poly.entity_id
_entity_poly.type
_entity_poly.pdbx_seq_one_letter_code
_entity_poly.pdbx_strand_id
1 'polypeptide(L)'
;MATTVRAMVTQAVAERIYANYLRGNPPFKPWKGMQGCAWFAYDGSPNAGSLASKDIEVSVDIDVPQGAPVISKQQLEEHHHELMTTKNINYSSAEGRMWGEFVGKCGRESSCGVLIVDVGGSKFSQSQGKYLLVNNKGLGLLRMTPTQAETLQRDINAKAGDAGHLDALKERINGKKSLHGATFTIFVSKGMELKNFKSNCMDRHMGNPKRTQDSEGWTDTKGREYVTLEYDDYHEAKRRARRIYGEFEKIRNSYASVVICWCDENGKVNGEQSSRLDLWAYRSGHKIVGTTQADSPPSYGGYQY
;
A
#
# COMPACT_ATOMS: atom_id res chain seq x y z
N MET A 1 9.68 4.84 11.28
CA MET A 1 9.92 6.18 10.70
C MET A 1 9.66 6.07 9.21
N ALA A 2 8.97 7.04 8.63
CA ALA A 2 8.71 7.01 7.19
C ALA A 2 9.99 7.37 6.43
N THR A 3 10.29 6.60 5.40
CA THR A 3 11.40 6.88 4.49
C THR A 3 10.85 7.22 3.12
N THR A 4 11.18 8.38 2.59
CA THR A 4 10.89 8.72 1.18
C THR A 4 11.82 7.96 0.26
N VAL A 5 11.25 7.22 -0.67
CA VAL A 5 11.97 6.46 -1.70
C VAL A 5 11.54 6.90 -3.10
N ARG A 6 12.35 6.54 -4.09
CA ARG A 6 12.16 6.98 -5.47
C ARG A 6 12.13 5.82 -6.45
N ALA A 7 11.37 5.97 -7.52
CA ALA A 7 11.32 5.05 -8.64
C ALA A 7 11.18 5.81 -9.97
N MET A 8 11.93 5.41 -10.99
CA MET A 8 11.76 5.94 -12.35
C MET A 8 10.76 5.08 -13.12
N VAL A 9 9.75 5.71 -13.70
CA VAL A 9 8.67 5.04 -14.42
C VAL A 9 8.37 5.72 -15.75
N THR A 10 7.65 5.00 -16.62
CA THR A 10 7.13 5.60 -17.85
C THR A 10 5.94 6.50 -17.53
N GLN A 11 5.63 7.45 -18.43
CA GLN A 11 4.46 8.33 -18.28
C GLN A 11 3.15 7.55 -18.02
N ALA A 12 2.88 6.49 -18.80
CA ALA A 12 1.67 5.68 -18.61
C ALA A 12 1.60 5.00 -17.24
N VAL A 13 2.75 4.66 -16.63
CA VAL A 13 2.80 4.10 -15.27
C VAL A 13 2.61 5.21 -14.23
N ALA A 14 3.23 6.38 -14.43
CA ALA A 14 3.03 7.56 -13.59
C ALA A 14 1.56 7.97 -13.50
N GLU A 15 0.86 8.03 -14.64
CA GLU A 15 -0.59 8.30 -14.72
C GLU A 15 -1.41 7.28 -13.91
N ARG A 16 -1.06 5.99 -14.00
CA ARG A 16 -1.74 4.94 -13.22
C ARG A 16 -1.48 5.07 -11.72
N ILE A 17 -0.26 5.45 -11.32
CA ILE A 17 0.10 5.72 -9.93
C ILE A 17 -0.70 6.91 -9.41
N TYR A 18 -0.75 8.01 -10.16
CA TYR A 18 -1.54 9.19 -9.82
C TYR A 18 -3.03 8.85 -9.71
N ALA A 19 -3.56 8.05 -10.65
CA ALA A 19 -4.92 7.57 -10.62
C ALA A 19 -5.21 6.64 -9.41
N ASN A 20 -4.22 5.91 -8.91
CA ASN A 20 -4.36 5.14 -7.67
C ASN A 20 -4.46 6.09 -6.47
N TYR A 21 -3.59 7.11 -6.40
CA TYR A 21 -3.61 8.13 -5.36
C TYR A 21 -4.98 8.83 -5.28
N LEU A 22 -5.50 9.29 -6.43
CA LEU A 22 -6.83 9.93 -6.51
C LEU A 22 -7.94 9.02 -6.00
N ARG A 23 -7.86 7.71 -6.28
CA ARG A 23 -8.85 6.73 -5.78
C ARG A 23 -8.64 6.34 -4.31
N GLY A 24 -7.62 6.86 -3.67
CA GLY A 24 -7.18 6.51 -2.32
C GLY A 24 -6.50 5.15 -2.20
N ASN A 25 -6.11 4.53 -3.33
CA ASN A 25 -5.39 3.27 -3.40
C ASN A 25 -3.87 3.44 -3.18
N PRO A 26 -3.17 2.37 -2.76
CA PRO A 26 -1.72 2.37 -2.72
C PRO A 26 -1.13 2.79 -4.08
N PRO A 27 -0.10 3.65 -4.09
CA PRO A 27 0.46 4.19 -5.34
C PRO A 27 0.97 3.07 -6.25
N PHE A 28 1.68 2.10 -5.65
CA PHE A 28 2.20 0.91 -6.32
C PHE A 28 1.41 -0.34 -5.93
N LYS A 29 1.38 -1.32 -6.86
CA LYS A 29 0.73 -2.62 -6.69
C LYS A 29 1.81 -3.72 -6.70
N PRO A 30 2.36 -4.14 -5.56
CA PRO A 30 3.47 -5.08 -5.47
C PRO A 30 3.27 -6.38 -6.25
N TRP A 31 2.05 -6.93 -6.25
CA TRP A 31 1.70 -8.13 -7.03
C TRP A 31 1.88 -8.00 -8.54
N LYS A 32 2.02 -6.77 -9.07
CA LYS A 32 2.34 -6.51 -10.48
C LYS A 32 3.83 -6.27 -10.73
N GLY A 33 4.62 -6.19 -9.67
CA GLY A 33 6.07 -6.01 -9.75
C GLY A 33 6.81 -7.34 -9.83
N MET A 34 8.13 -7.24 -10.05
CA MET A 34 8.99 -8.41 -10.20
C MET A 34 8.97 -9.25 -8.92
N GLN A 35 8.69 -10.55 -9.08
CA GLN A 35 8.59 -11.52 -7.97
C GLN A 35 7.53 -11.18 -6.91
N GLY A 36 6.51 -10.41 -7.28
CA GLY A 36 5.45 -9.99 -6.35
C GLY A 36 5.87 -8.86 -5.40
N CYS A 37 6.92 -8.12 -5.74
CA CYS A 37 7.42 -6.98 -4.99
C CYS A 37 7.44 -5.71 -5.85
N ALA A 38 7.12 -4.57 -5.23
CA ALA A 38 7.49 -3.25 -5.76
C ALA A 38 8.91 -2.91 -5.29
N TRP A 39 9.73 -2.40 -6.20
CA TRP A 39 11.16 -2.13 -5.97
C TRP A 39 11.40 -0.63 -5.98
N PHE A 40 12.15 -0.15 -4.99
CA PHE A 40 12.44 1.27 -4.80
C PHE A 40 13.92 1.48 -4.48
N ALA A 41 14.51 2.53 -5.02
CA ALA A 41 15.80 3.00 -4.54
C ALA A 41 15.60 3.77 -3.23
N TYR A 42 16.31 3.35 -2.19
CA TYR A 42 16.30 3.99 -0.88
C TYR A 42 17.16 5.27 -0.88
N ASP A 43 18.34 5.18 -1.48
CA ASP A 43 19.32 6.24 -1.67
C ASP A 43 20.07 6.04 -2.99
N GLY A 44 20.45 7.15 -3.62
CA GLY A 44 21.05 7.18 -4.95
C GLY A 44 20.03 7.25 -6.09
N SER A 45 20.53 7.40 -7.33
CA SER A 45 19.68 7.39 -8.51
C SER A 45 19.24 5.94 -8.79
N PRO A 46 17.95 5.66 -9.04
CA PRO A 46 17.42 4.34 -9.39
C PRO A 46 17.89 3.83 -10.77
N ASN A 47 19.07 4.24 -11.25
CA ASN A 47 19.59 4.01 -12.61
C ASN A 47 19.95 2.54 -12.91
N ALA A 48 19.52 1.58 -12.10
CA ALA A 48 19.56 0.18 -12.49
C ALA A 48 18.52 -0.09 -13.60
N GLY A 49 18.95 0.06 -14.86
CA GLY A 49 18.18 -0.34 -16.05
C GLY A 49 17.17 0.70 -16.54
N SER A 50 17.54 1.98 -16.59
CA SER A 50 16.73 3.03 -17.19
C SER A 50 16.63 2.80 -18.71
N LEU A 51 15.60 2.06 -19.13
CA LEU A 51 15.05 2.25 -20.47
C LEU A 51 14.83 3.75 -20.66
N ALA A 52 15.23 4.32 -21.79
CA ALA A 52 15.07 5.75 -22.08
C ALA A 52 13.61 6.25 -21.93
N SER A 53 12.65 5.33 -21.94
CA SER A 53 11.23 5.59 -21.71
C SER A 53 10.82 5.76 -20.24
N LYS A 54 11.70 5.47 -19.27
CA LYS A 54 11.46 5.67 -17.83
C LYS A 54 12.13 6.95 -17.36
N ASP A 55 11.43 8.06 -17.49
CA ASP A 55 11.97 9.40 -17.28
C ASP A 55 11.13 10.27 -16.33
N ILE A 56 10.07 9.70 -15.73
CA ILE A 56 9.34 10.36 -14.66
C ILE A 56 9.76 9.77 -13.32
N GLU A 57 10.28 10.61 -12.43
CA GLU A 57 10.59 10.24 -11.06
C GLU A 57 9.31 10.25 -10.22
N VAL A 58 9.04 9.14 -9.52
CA VAL A 58 7.94 9.04 -8.57
C VAL A 58 8.54 8.89 -7.17
N SER A 59 8.17 9.82 -6.29
CA SER A 59 8.50 9.76 -4.87
C SER A 59 7.31 9.26 -4.05
N VAL A 60 7.55 8.31 -3.16
CA VAL A 60 6.58 7.80 -2.18
C VAL A 60 7.28 7.60 -0.85
N ASP A 61 6.55 7.66 0.26
CA ASP A 61 7.10 7.22 1.53
C ASP A 61 6.74 5.76 1.83
N ILE A 62 7.65 5.11 2.55
CA ILE A 62 7.49 3.76 3.09
C ILE A 62 7.68 3.82 4.59
N ASP A 63 6.67 3.41 5.34
CA ASP A 63 6.81 3.20 6.79
C ASP A 63 7.56 1.88 7.04
N VAL A 64 8.88 1.95 7.14
CA VAL A 64 9.75 0.77 7.34
C VAL A 64 9.58 0.26 8.78
N PRO A 65 9.12 -0.99 8.98
CA PRO A 65 8.98 -1.56 10.32
C PRO A 65 10.34 -1.73 11.00
N GLN A 66 10.38 -1.54 12.32
CA GLN A 66 11.57 -1.87 13.11
C GLN A 66 11.88 -3.36 12.98
N GLY A 67 13.15 -3.70 12.73
CA GLY A 67 13.57 -5.08 12.51
C GLY A 67 13.19 -5.65 11.14
N ALA A 68 12.86 -4.81 10.16
CA ALA A 68 12.71 -5.25 8.78
C ALA A 68 13.98 -6.03 8.34
N PRO A 69 13.81 -7.19 7.68
CA PRO A 69 14.95 -8.02 7.28
C PRO A 69 15.87 -7.23 6.33
N VAL A 70 17.17 -7.43 6.51
CA VAL A 70 18.22 -6.81 5.70
C VAL A 70 19.02 -7.91 5.03
N ILE A 71 19.15 -7.84 3.70
CA ILE A 71 20.17 -8.57 2.96
C ILE A 71 21.39 -7.64 2.87
N SER A 72 22.50 -8.06 3.46
CA SER A 72 23.76 -7.35 3.39
C SER A 72 24.47 -7.56 2.05
N LYS A 73 25.37 -6.64 1.71
CA LYS A 73 26.31 -6.78 0.59
C LYS A 73 27.02 -8.13 0.60
N GLN A 74 27.53 -8.55 1.78
CA GLN A 74 28.28 -9.79 1.91
C GLN A 74 27.43 -10.99 1.50
N GLN A 75 26.18 -11.07 1.97
CA GLN A 75 25.25 -12.14 1.61
C GLN A 75 24.95 -12.17 0.11
N LEU A 76 24.83 -11.01 -0.55
CA LEU A 76 24.65 -10.95 -2.01
C LEU A 76 25.88 -11.48 -2.75
N GLU A 77 27.07 -11.04 -2.35
CA GLU A 77 28.32 -11.42 -3.00
C GLU A 77 28.64 -12.91 -2.79
N GLU A 78 28.37 -13.45 -1.60
CA GLU A 78 28.47 -14.88 -1.29
C GLU A 78 27.48 -15.70 -2.14
N HIS A 79 26.21 -15.31 -2.18
CA HIS A 79 25.21 -16.05 -2.97
C HIS A 79 25.53 -16.03 -4.47
N HIS A 80 25.96 -14.89 -5.00
CA HIS A 80 26.42 -14.81 -6.37
C HIS A 80 27.68 -15.67 -6.61
N HIS A 81 28.65 -15.66 -5.69
CA HIS A 81 29.84 -16.50 -5.81
C HIS A 81 29.45 -17.98 -5.85
N GLU A 82 28.55 -18.42 -4.98
CA GLU A 82 28.00 -19.78 -4.97
C GLU A 82 27.33 -20.16 -6.30
N LEU A 83 26.54 -19.25 -6.89
CA LEU A 83 25.93 -19.48 -8.21
C LEU A 83 26.97 -19.65 -9.32
N MET A 84 28.06 -18.88 -9.26
CA MET A 84 29.14 -18.95 -10.24
C MET A 84 29.98 -20.23 -10.08
N THR A 85 30.41 -20.56 -8.87
CA THR A 85 31.39 -21.63 -8.62
C THR A 85 30.74 -23.00 -8.49
N THR A 86 29.66 -23.11 -7.71
CA THR A 86 29.03 -24.39 -7.41
C THR A 86 28.10 -24.84 -8.54
N LYS A 87 27.41 -23.89 -9.18
CA LYS A 87 26.43 -24.19 -10.24
C LYS A 87 26.97 -23.97 -11.66
N ASN A 88 28.21 -23.52 -11.80
CA ASN A 88 28.87 -23.21 -13.08
C ASN A 88 28.01 -22.32 -14.00
N ILE A 89 27.33 -21.33 -13.41
CA ILE A 89 26.47 -20.39 -14.13
C ILE A 89 27.32 -19.20 -14.56
N ASN A 90 27.10 -18.66 -15.76
CA ASN A 90 27.80 -17.44 -16.20
C ASN A 90 27.37 -16.20 -15.39
N TYR A 91 28.18 -15.14 -15.42
CA TYR A 91 27.98 -13.94 -14.59
C TYR A 91 26.59 -13.32 -14.70
N SER A 92 26.15 -12.98 -15.91
CA SER A 92 24.84 -12.32 -16.12
C SER A 92 23.67 -13.19 -15.65
N SER A 93 23.78 -14.50 -15.81
CA SER A 93 22.76 -15.44 -15.34
C SER A 93 22.80 -15.62 -13.82
N ALA A 94 23.99 -15.61 -13.21
CA ALA A 94 24.15 -15.65 -11.76
C ALA A 94 23.59 -14.39 -11.09
N GLU A 95 23.86 -13.22 -11.66
CA GLU A 95 23.30 -11.94 -11.22
C GLU A 95 21.77 -11.93 -11.35
N GLY A 96 21.23 -12.34 -12.51
CA GLY A 96 19.78 -12.43 -12.71
C GLY A 96 19.09 -13.35 -11.71
N ARG A 97 19.70 -14.50 -11.38
CA ARG A 97 19.18 -15.43 -10.36
C ARG A 97 19.33 -14.88 -8.95
N MET A 98 20.44 -14.21 -8.62
CA MET A 98 20.60 -13.54 -7.33
C MET A 98 19.47 -12.53 -7.10
N TRP A 99 19.19 -11.65 -8.08
CA TRP A 99 18.12 -10.67 -7.96
C TRP A 99 16.72 -11.29 -7.96
N GLY A 100 16.47 -12.25 -8.84
CA GLY A 100 15.14 -12.86 -9.00
C GLY A 100 14.83 -13.93 -7.94
N GLU A 101 15.69 -14.94 -7.81
CA GLU A 101 15.43 -16.13 -7.00
C GLU A 101 15.79 -15.94 -5.53
N PHE A 102 16.85 -15.19 -5.21
CA PHE A 102 17.24 -14.95 -3.83
C PHE A 102 16.58 -13.69 -3.27
N VAL A 103 16.93 -12.51 -3.80
CA VAL A 103 16.41 -11.23 -3.30
C VAL A 103 14.89 -11.14 -3.47
N GLY A 104 14.38 -11.46 -4.66
CA GLY A 104 12.94 -11.45 -4.94
C GLY A 104 12.15 -12.41 -4.06
N LYS A 105 12.67 -13.61 -3.77
CA LYS A 105 12.04 -14.57 -2.85
C LYS A 105 12.01 -14.04 -1.42
N CYS A 106 13.15 -13.56 -0.90
CA CYS A 106 13.22 -12.96 0.43
C CYS A 106 12.26 -11.76 0.56
N GLY A 107 12.14 -10.95 -0.50
CA GLY A 107 11.21 -9.81 -0.54
C GLY A 107 9.76 -10.28 -0.44
N ARG A 108 9.37 -11.26 -1.26
CA ARG A 108 8.03 -11.85 -1.26
C ARG A 108 7.67 -12.52 0.06
N GLU A 109 8.65 -13.17 0.70
CA GLU A 109 8.46 -13.93 1.94
C GLU A 109 8.55 -13.06 3.20
N SER A 110 9.02 -11.80 3.09
CA SER A 110 9.12 -10.88 4.23
C SER A 110 7.80 -10.80 5.00
N SER A 111 7.87 -11.16 6.28
CA SER A 111 6.73 -11.23 7.19
C SER A 111 6.17 -9.85 7.53
N CYS A 112 7.01 -8.82 7.56
CA CYS A 112 6.62 -7.44 7.82
C CYS A 112 6.31 -6.65 6.54
N GLY A 113 6.35 -7.31 5.38
CA GLY A 113 5.99 -6.72 4.09
C GLY A 113 7.07 -5.87 3.43
N VAL A 114 8.23 -5.71 4.07
CA VAL A 114 9.36 -4.90 3.58
C VAL A 114 10.65 -5.71 3.67
N LEU A 115 11.52 -5.61 2.68
CA LEU A 115 12.89 -6.10 2.71
C LEU A 115 13.84 -4.95 2.35
N ILE A 116 14.92 -4.82 3.11
CA ILE A 116 16.02 -3.90 2.82
C ILE A 116 17.15 -4.69 2.16
N VAL A 117 17.68 -4.18 1.06
CA VAL A 117 18.83 -4.79 0.36
C VAL A 117 19.94 -3.77 0.33
N ASP A 118 20.97 -4.00 1.12
CA ASP A 118 22.14 -3.13 1.18
C ASP A 118 23.13 -3.54 0.09
N VAL A 119 23.25 -2.71 -0.96
CA VAL A 119 24.17 -2.96 -2.07
C VAL A 119 25.35 -1.99 -2.08
N GLY A 120 25.52 -1.20 -1.01
CA GLY A 120 26.52 -0.15 -0.93
C GLY A 120 27.93 -0.67 -1.14
N GLY A 121 28.58 -0.21 -2.21
CA GLY A 121 29.94 -0.62 -2.57
C GLY A 121 30.06 -2.09 -2.97
N SER A 122 28.94 -2.75 -3.31
CA SER A 122 28.95 -4.09 -3.90
C SER A 122 29.31 -4.04 -5.38
N LYS A 123 29.77 -5.15 -5.95
CA LYS A 123 30.00 -5.26 -7.39
C LYS A 123 28.72 -5.22 -8.25
N PHE A 124 27.54 -5.34 -7.63
CA PHE A 124 26.22 -5.34 -8.30
C PHE A 124 25.56 -3.98 -8.35
N SER A 125 26.20 -2.96 -7.76
CA SER A 125 25.67 -1.62 -7.73
C SER A 125 26.75 -0.63 -8.11
N GLN A 126 26.43 0.21 -9.09
CA GLN A 126 27.25 1.39 -9.40
C GLN A 126 27.03 2.51 -8.37
N SER A 127 26.02 2.39 -7.50
CA SER A 127 25.71 3.33 -6.43
C SER A 127 26.04 2.74 -5.06
N GLN A 128 26.28 3.62 -4.07
CA GLN A 128 26.38 3.22 -2.66
C GLN A 128 25.01 2.87 -2.02
N GLY A 129 23.99 2.65 -2.85
CA GLY A 129 22.61 2.69 -2.39
C GLY A 129 22.09 1.40 -1.75
N LYS A 130 20.88 1.49 -1.22
CA LYS A 130 20.04 0.40 -0.73
C LYS A 130 18.79 0.34 -1.59
N TYR A 131 18.21 -0.85 -1.69
CA TYR A 131 16.89 -1.02 -2.25
C TYR A 131 15.89 -1.38 -1.16
N LEU A 132 14.66 -0.88 -1.30
CA LEU A 132 13.52 -1.37 -0.57
C LEU A 132 12.63 -2.17 -1.50
N LEU A 133 12.30 -3.38 -1.08
CA LEU A 133 11.25 -4.19 -1.70
C LEU A 133 10.04 -4.19 -0.78
N VAL A 134 8.88 -3.93 -1.35
CA VAL A 134 7.60 -4.01 -0.64
C VAL A 134 6.73 -5.07 -1.29
N ASN A 135 6.26 -6.04 -0.50
CA ASN A 135 5.35 -7.09 -0.96
C ASN A 135 3.88 -6.74 -0.61
N ASN A 136 2.94 -7.63 -0.91
CA ASN A 136 1.50 -7.38 -0.66
C ASN A 136 1.15 -7.12 0.82
N LYS A 137 1.86 -7.73 1.78
CA LYS A 137 1.66 -7.47 3.22
C LYS A 137 2.09 -6.04 3.60
N GLY A 138 3.00 -5.44 2.82
CA GLY A 138 3.48 -4.07 3.02
C GLY A 138 2.65 -3.01 2.32
N LEU A 139 1.50 -3.35 1.73
CA LEU A 139 0.66 -2.39 0.98
C LEU A 139 0.23 -1.17 1.80
N GLY A 140 -0.09 -1.38 3.08
CA GLY A 140 -0.46 -0.30 4.00
C GLY A 140 0.69 0.63 4.36
N LEU A 141 1.94 0.24 4.07
CA LEU A 141 3.15 1.00 4.38
C LEU A 141 3.52 1.98 3.27
N LEU A 142 2.98 1.79 2.06
CA LEU A 142 3.22 2.66 0.91
C LEU A 142 2.28 3.87 0.95
N ARG A 143 2.84 5.07 0.97
CA ARG A 143 2.05 6.31 0.98
C ARG A 143 2.60 7.34 0.00
N MET A 144 1.68 8.07 -0.61
CA MET A 144 1.98 9.27 -1.38
C MET A 144 1.31 10.44 -0.67
N THR A 145 2.08 11.47 -0.35
CA THR A 145 1.56 12.71 0.25
C THR A 145 0.91 13.60 -0.81
N PRO A 146 0.06 14.57 -0.41
CA PRO A 146 -0.49 15.54 -1.36
C PRO A 146 0.59 16.27 -2.16
N THR A 147 1.66 16.71 -1.49
CA THR A 147 2.80 17.36 -2.14
C THR A 147 3.51 16.44 -3.15
N GLN A 148 3.72 15.16 -2.82
CA GLN A 148 4.28 14.18 -3.77
C GLN A 148 3.36 13.98 -4.97
N ALA A 149 2.05 13.93 -4.76
CA ALA A 149 1.07 13.78 -5.83
C ALA A 149 1.00 15.03 -6.74
N GLU A 150 1.11 16.23 -6.18
CA GLU A 150 1.18 17.49 -6.94
C GLU A 150 2.44 17.57 -7.80
N THR A 151 3.60 17.19 -7.25
CA THR A 151 4.85 17.09 -8.01
C THR A 151 4.70 16.10 -9.16
N LEU A 152 4.19 14.89 -8.88
CA LEU A 152 3.96 13.87 -9.92
C LEU A 152 3.00 14.37 -11.01
N GLN A 153 1.93 15.09 -10.64
CA GLN A 153 1.01 15.67 -11.61
C GLN A 153 1.73 16.67 -12.52
N ARG A 154 2.53 17.56 -11.95
CA ARG A 154 3.31 18.56 -12.70
C ARG A 154 4.26 17.88 -13.69
N ASP A 155 4.95 16.83 -13.26
CA ASP A 155 5.91 16.11 -14.10
C ASP A 155 5.22 15.37 -15.25
N ILE A 156 4.06 14.74 -14.99
CA ILE A 156 3.24 14.11 -16.04
C ILE A 156 2.77 15.15 -17.06
N ASN A 157 2.24 16.29 -16.61
CA ASN A 157 1.74 17.36 -17.47
C ASN A 157 2.88 17.97 -18.31
N ALA A 158 4.03 18.22 -17.69
CA ALA A 158 5.23 18.70 -18.39
C ALA A 158 5.69 17.71 -19.47
N LYS A 159 5.66 16.40 -19.17
CA LYS A 159 6.03 15.35 -20.13
C LYS A 159 5.03 15.24 -21.28
N ALA A 160 3.74 15.43 -21.00
CA ALA A 160 2.67 15.42 -22.00
C ALA A 160 2.67 16.67 -22.90
N GLY A 161 3.28 17.77 -22.45
CA GLY A 161 3.20 19.07 -23.12
C GLY A 161 1.84 19.77 -22.95
N ASP A 162 1.02 19.32 -22.01
CA ASP A 162 -0.32 19.84 -21.73
C ASP A 162 -0.54 19.97 -20.22
N ALA A 163 -0.73 21.21 -19.76
CA ALA A 163 -0.99 21.53 -18.35
C ALA A 163 -2.30 20.92 -17.82
N GLY A 164 -3.24 20.58 -18.70
CA GLY A 164 -4.54 19.99 -18.38
C GLY A 164 -4.64 18.48 -18.64
N HIS A 165 -3.54 17.80 -19.01
CA HIS A 165 -3.58 16.38 -19.44
C HIS A 165 -4.29 15.46 -18.43
N LEU A 166 -4.12 15.73 -17.13
CA LEU A 166 -4.72 14.95 -16.05
C LEU A 166 -6.07 15.47 -15.54
N ASP A 167 -6.58 16.58 -16.06
CA ASP A 167 -7.82 17.19 -15.55
C ASP A 167 -9.04 16.33 -15.87
N ALA A 168 -9.15 15.81 -17.10
CA ALA A 168 -10.19 14.85 -17.45
C ALA A 168 -10.12 13.56 -16.62
N LEU A 169 -8.91 13.13 -16.22
CA LEU A 169 -8.74 11.98 -15.33
C LEU A 169 -9.26 12.29 -13.91
N LYS A 170 -8.94 13.47 -13.37
CA LYS A 170 -9.44 13.95 -12.08
C LYS A 170 -10.95 14.06 -12.09
N GLU A 171 -11.51 14.72 -13.10
CA GLU A 171 -12.96 14.86 -13.27
C GLU A 171 -13.65 13.51 -13.41
N ARG A 172 -13.08 12.56 -14.17
CA ARG A 172 -13.67 11.22 -14.29
C ARG A 172 -13.66 10.43 -12.98
N ILE A 173 -12.64 10.63 -12.14
CA ILE A 173 -12.52 9.93 -10.85
C ILE A 173 -13.39 10.60 -9.78
N ASN A 174 -13.31 11.93 -9.68
CA ASN A 174 -14.02 12.73 -8.67
C ASN A 174 -15.48 12.96 -9.06
N GLY A 175 -15.78 13.19 -10.33
CA GLY A 175 -17.14 13.42 -10.84
C GLY A 175 -18.03 12.18 -10.84
N LYS A 176 -17.45 10.97 -10.84
CA LYS A 176 -18.22 9.73 -10.61
C LYS A 176 -18.52 9.47 -9.13
N LYS A 177 -17.93 10.25 -8.22
CA LYS A 177 -17.96 10.09 -6.77
C LYS A 177 -17.78 11.46 -6.10
N SER A 178 -18.71 12.39 -6.31
CA SER A 178 -18.85 13.56 -5.44
C SER A 178 -19.45 13.08 -4.11
N LEU A 179 -18.66 12.30 -3.37
CA LEU A 179 -19.08 11.70 -2.11
C LEU A 179 -18.92 12.77 -1.04
N HIS A 180 -19.93 13.61 -0.91
CA HIS A 180 -20.07 14.55 0.19
C HIS A 180 -20.10 13.75 1.50
N GLY A 181 -19.05 13.91 2.31
CA GLY A 181 -18.97 13.31 3.64
C GLY A 181 -18.81 11.79 3.61
N ALA A 182 -17.60 11.31 3.91
CA ALA A 182 -17.38 9.89 4.17
C ALA A 182 -17.20 9.67 5.66
N THR A 183 -17.94 8.71 6.20
CA THR A 183 -17.89 8.34 7.61
C THR A 183 -17.39 6.91 7.69
N PHE A 184 -16.21 6.67 8.23
CA PHE A 184 -15.74 5.31 8.48
C PHE A 184 -15.80 4.96 9.96
N THR A 185 -16.22 3.73 10.25
CA THR A 185 -16.35 3.21 11.60
C THR A 185 -15.40 2.03 11.78
N ILE A 186 -14.49 2.16 12.74
CA ILE A 186 -13.59 1.10 13.17
C ILE A 186 -14.27 0.36 14.32
N PHE A 187 -14.41 -0.96 14.20
CA PHE A 187 -14.83 -1.80 15.31
C PHE A 187 -13.62 -2.52 15.88
N VAL A 188 -13.40 -2.35 17.17
CA VAL A 188 -12.32 -3.01 17.92
C VAL A 188 -12.92 -4.21 18.66
N SER A 189 -12.30 -5.38 18.56
CA SER A 189 -12.82 -6.56 19.25
C SER A 189 -12.69 -6.45 20.76
N LYS A 190 -13.61 -7.16 21.43
CA LYS A 190 -13.63 -7.38 22.87
C LYS A 190 -12.25 -7.84 23.37
N GLY A 191 -11.66 -7.09 24.28
CA GLY A 191 -10.36 -7.39 24.90
C GLY A 191 -9.19 -6.52 24.41
N MET A 192 -9.35 -5.73 23.36
CA MET A 192 -8.44 -4.62 23.06
C MET A 192 -9.01 -3.34 23.68
N GLU A 193 -8.30 -2.73 24.62
CA GLU A 193 -8.69 -1.41 25.14
C GLU A 193 -8.58 -0.38 24.02
N LEU A 194 -9.71 0.21 23.63
CA LEU A 194 -9.78 1.26 22.61
C LEU A 194 -8.85 2.44 22.94
N LYS A 195 -8.62 2.71 24.22
CA LYS A 195 -7.70 3.75 24.70
C LYS A 195 -6.25 3.54 24.26
N ASN A 196 -5.73 2.31 24.38
CA ASN A 196 -4.36 1.98 23.94
C ASN A 196 -4.23 1.96 22.43
N PHE A 197 -5.32 1.65 21.72
CA PHE A 197 -5.38 1.75 20.28
C PHE A 197 -5.38 3.22 19.81
N LYS A 198 -6.16 4.08 20.46
CA LYS A 198 -6.24 5.51 20.13
C LYS A 198 -4.85 6.17 20.19
N SER A 199 -4.18 6.01 21.33
CA SER A 199 -2.87 6.67 21.58
C SER A 199 -1.75 6.19 20.66
N ASN A 200 -1.80 4.94 20.19
CA ASN A 200 -0.71 4.35 19.41
C ASN A 200 -0.94 4.40 17.89
N CYS A 201 -2.19 4.27 17.44
CA CYS A 201 -2.54 4.12 16.04
C CYS A 201 -3.33 5.32 15.51
N MET A 202 -4.36 5.75 16.23
CA MET A 202 -5.25 6.79 15.74
C MET A 202 -4.56 8.16 15.67
N ASP A 203 -3.89 8.59 16.74
CA ASP A 203 -3.23 9.91 16.78
C ASP A 203 -2.19 10.11 15.65
N ARG A 204 -1.57 9.01 15.21
CA ARG A 204 -0.57 9.04 14.13
C ARG A 204 -1.17 9.02 12.73
N HIS A 205 -2.35 8.42 12.56
CA HIS A 205 -2.87 8.07 11.24
C HIS A 205 -4.19 8.73 10.87
N MET A 206 -4.97 9.23 11.83
CA MET A 206 -6.26 9.91 11.62
C MET A 206 -6.15 11.13 10.70
N GLY A 207 -5.05 11.89 10.79
CA GLY A 207 -5.01 13.22 10.19
C GLY A 207 -6.04 14.13 10.86
N ASN A 208 -6.76 14.93 10.07
CA ASN A 208 -7.74 15.91 10.55
C ASN A 208 -9.15 15.48 10.14
N PRO A 209 -9.81 14.55 10.85
CA PRO A 209 -11.21 14.26 10.60
C PRO A 209 -12.05 15.50 10.95
N LYS A 210 -13.11 15.72 10.18
CA LYS A 210 -14.11 16.76 10.46
C LYS A 210 -14.85 16.49 11.76
N ARG A 211 -15.12 15.21 12.04
CA ARG A 211 -15.77 14.76 13.28
C ARG A 211 -15.21 13.43 13.73
N THR A 212 -15.03 13.30 15.04
CA THR A 212 -14.73 12.04 15.71
C THR A 212 -15.87 11.75 16.68
N GLN A 213 -16.45 10.55 16.59
CA GLN A 213 -17.43 10.06 17.55
C GLN A 213 -16.94 8.74 18.13
N ASP A 214 -16.64 8.78 19.42
CA ASP A 214 -16.19 7.62 20.17
C ASP A 214 -17.37 6.93 20.83
N SER A 215 -17.36 5.60 20.85
CA SER A 215 -18.36 4.80 21.55
C SER A 215 -17.99 4.56 23.02
N GLU A 216 -17.30 5.47 23.71
CA GLU A 216 -17.00 5.25 25.14
C GLU A 216 -18.29 4.92 25.91
N GLY A 217 -18.42 3.68 26.39
CA GLY A 217 -19.61 3.14 27.04
C GLY A 217 -20.72 2.59 26.13
N TRP A 218 -20.56 2.61 24.80
CA TRP A 218 -21.50 2.07 23.81
C TRP A 218 -20.86 0.91 23.04
N THR A 219 -21.54 -0.23 23.01
CA THR A 219 -21.13 -1.38 22.22
C THR A 219 -22.13 -1.66 21.11
N ASP A 220 -21.66 -2.20 20.00
CA ASP A 220 -22.57 -2.78 19.01
C ASP A 220 -23.34 -3.98 19.58
N THR A 221 -24.22 -4.57 18.77
CA THR A 221 -25.01 -5.76 19.16
C THR A 221 -24.16 -6.99 19.50
N LYS A 222 -22.84 -6.95 19.25
CA LYS A 222 -21.87 -8.00 19.58
C LYS A 222 -20.96 -7.63 20.75
N GLY A 223 -21.20 -6.52 21.43
CA GLY A 223 -20.37 -6.07 22.54
C GLY A 223 -19.02 -5.47 22.12
N ARG A 224 -18.90 -5.00 20.86
CA ARG A 224 -17.66 -4.39 20.34
C ARG A 224 -17.69 -2.88 20.51
N GLU A 225 -16.57 -2.32 20.98
CA GLU A 225 -16.35 -0.88 20.96
C GLU A 225 -16.06 -0.42 19.53
N TYR A 226 -16.41 0.84 19.23
CA TYR A 226 -16.17 1.42 17.92
C TYR A 226 -15.77 2.90 18.00
N VAL A 227 -15.10 3.35 16.94
CA VAL A 227 -14.79 4.75 16.69
C VAL A 227 -15.26 5.09 15.30
N THR A 228 -15.98 6.20 15.18
CA THR A 228 -16.46 6.71 13.91
C THR A 228 -15.75 8.01 13.57
N LEU A 229 -15.12 8.06 12.39
CA LEU A 229 -14.38 9.20 11.87
C LEU A 229 -15.02 9.72 10.58
N GLU A 230 -15.35 11.00 10.55
CA GLU A 230 -15.94 11.69 9.40
C GLU A 230 -14.89 12.54 8.69
N TYR A 231 -14.86 12.45 7.36
CA TYR A 231 -13.98 13.22 6.47
C TYR A 231 -14.80 13.88 5.37
N ASP A 232 -14.31 15.01 4.88
CA ASP A 232 -14.93 15.72 3.75
C ASP A 232 -14.81 14.94 2.44
N ASP A 233 -13.74 14.14 2.29
CA ASP A 233 -13.41 13.38 1.10
C ASP A 233 -13.41 11.86 1.36
N TYR A 234 -14.17 11.12 0.57
CA TYR A 234 -14.17 9.65 0.60
C TYR A 234 -12.82 9.03 0.30
N HIS A 235 -12.07 9.61 -0.64
CA HIS A 235 -10.78 9.04 -1.01
C HIS A 235 -9.77 9.21 0.13
N GLU A 236 -9.83 10.32 0.87
CA GLU A 236 -9.07 10.54 2.09
C GLU A 236 -9.50 9.58 3.19
N ALA A 237 -10.80 9.45 3.47
CA ALA A 237 -11.33 8.46 4.40
C ALA A 237 -10.80 7.05 4.08
N LYS A 238 -10.81 6.66 2.80
CA LYS A 238 -10.30 5.37 2.33
C LYS A 238 -8.79 5.22 2.52
N ARG A 239 -7.99 6.26 2.25
CA ARG A 239 -6.53 6.27 2.52
C ARG A 239 -6.26 6.06 4.01
N ARG A 240 -7.01 6.75 4.87
CA ARG A 240 -6.85 6.73 6.33
C ARG A 240 -7.26 5.39 6.93
N ALA A 241 -8.42 4.88 6.55
CA ALA A 241 -8.92 3.58 6.99
C ALA A 241 -7.93 2.44 6.66
N ARG A 242 -7.29 2.47 5.48
CA ARG A 242 -6.24 1.50 5.10
C ARG A 242 -5.02 1.56 6.01
N ARG A 243 -4.57 2.76 6.37
CA ARG A 243 -3.42 2.92 7.29
C ARG A 243 -3.74 2.32 8.65
N ILE A 244 -4.91 2.65 9.17
CA ILE A 244 -5.38 2.14 10.45
C ILE A 244 -5.51 0.61 10.43
N TYR A 245 -6.03 0.04 9.33
CA TYR A 245 -6.06 -1.41 9.14
C TYR A 245 -4.67 -2.06 9.11
N GLY A 246 -3.71 -1.44 8.42
CA GLY A 246 -2.33 -1.93 8.39
C GLY A 246 -1.67 -1.98 9.76
N GLU A 247 -2.00 -1.07 10.68
CA GLU A 247 -1.55 -1.14 12.07
C GLU A 247 -2.22 -2.27 12.85
N PHE A 248 -3.49 -2.58 12.60
CA PHE A 248 -4.15 -3.76 13.20
C PHE A 248 -3.45 -5.06 12.81
N GLU A 249 -3.08 -5.23 11.54
CA GLU A 249 -2.39 -6.45 11.11
C GLU A 249 -1.05 -6.69 11.81
N LYS A 250 -0.39 -5.63 12.30
CA LYS A 250 0.85 -5.74 13.09
C LYS A 250 0.59 -6.29 14.49
N ILE A 251 -0.58 -6.03 15.06
CA ILE A 251 -0.99 -6.50 16.37
C ILE A 251 -1.51 -7.94 16.23
N ARG A 252 -0.60 -8.92 16.37
CA ARG A 252 -0.92 -10.36 16.37
C ARG A 252 -2.11 -10.65 17.30
N ASN A 253 -3.03 -11.50 16.85
CA ASN A 253 -4.26 -11.90 17.56
C ASN A 253 -5.32 -10.80 17.74
N SER A 254 -5.22 -9.66 17.05
CA SER A 254 -6.31 -8.69 17.00
C SER A 254 -7.33 -9.06 15.92
N TYR A 255 -8.55 -9.38 16.34
CA TYR A 255 -9.68 -9.42 15.42
C TYR A 255 -10.20 -7.98 15.30
N ALA A 256 -9.73 -7.20 14.34
CA ALA A 256 -10.31 -5.89 14.07
C ALA A 256 -11.07 -5.91 12.76
N SER A 257 -12.22 -5.23 12.71
CA SER A 257 -12.96 -5.03 11.48
C SER A 257 -13.09 -3.54 11.23
N VAL A 258 -12.57 -3.08 10.10
CA VAL A 258 -12.72 -1.71 9.65
C VAL A 258 -13.84 -1.68 8.61
N VAL A 259 -14.86 -0.86 8.86
CA VAL A 259 -15.98 -0.67 7.94
C VAL A 259 -15.95 0.76 7.44
N ILE A 260 -15.88 0.93 6.12
CA ILE A 260 -15.91 2.26 5.51
C ILE A 260 -17.32 2.47 4.96
N CYS A 261 -18.00 3.49 5.45
CA CYS A 261 -19.30 3.91 4.92
C CYS A 261 -19.16 5.26 4.21
N TRP A 262 -20.00 5.50 3.21
CA TRP A 262 -20.11 6.80 2.56
C TRP A 262 -21.54 7.00 2.08
N CYS A 263 -21.98 8.25 2.04
CA CYS A 263 -23.26 8.59 1.43
C CYS A 263 -23.03 8.99 -0.02
N ASP A 264 -23.86 8.51 -0.94
CA ASP A 264 -23.92 9.09 -2.28
C ASP A 264 -24.69 10.42 -2.28
N GLU A 265 -24.76 11.07 -3.45
CA GLU A 265 -25.45 12.34 -3.67
C GLU A 265 -26.94 12.33 -3.25
N ASN A 266 -27.55 11.14 -3.13
CA ASN A 266 -28.95 10.97 -2.71
C ASN A 266 -29.07 10.64 -1.22
N GLY A 267 -27.98 10.78 -0.45
CA GLY A 267 -27.94 10.44 0.98
C GLY A 267 -28.01 8.94 1.26
N LYS A 268 -27.89 8.08 0.23
CA LYS A 268 -27.90 6.64 0.43
C LYS A 268 -26.54 6.18 0.95
N VAL A 269 -26.58 5.57 2.13
CA VAL A 269 -25.39 4.95 2.74
C VAL A 269 -24.98 3.73 1.93
N ASN A 270 -23.76 3.77 1.41
CA ASN A 270 -23.06 2.68 0.79
C ASN A 270 -21.91 2.26 1.72
N GLY A 271 -21.68 0.96 1.86
CA GLY A 271 -20.68 0.41 2.77
C GLY A 271 -19.69 -0.51 2.04
N GLU A 272 -18.44 -0.48 2.49
CA GLU A 272 -17.39 -1.44 2.15
C GLU A 272 -16.92 -2.05 3.47
N GLN A 273 -17.38 -3.27 3.75
CA GLN A 273 -16.92 -4.04 4.91
C GLN A 273 -15.61 -4.73 4.56
N SER A 274 -14.54 -4.47 5.33
CA SER A 274 -13.24 -5.11 5.11
C SER A 274 -13.04 -6.25 6.10
N SER A 275 -13.12 -7.49 5.62
CA SER A 275 -12.61 -8.66 6.33
C SER A 275 -11.59 -9.36 5.44
N ARG A 276 -10.30 -9.07 5.67
CA ARG A 276 -9.12 -9.50 4.89
C ARG A 276 -9.07 -8.93 3.47
N LEU A 277 -8.09 -8.05 3.22
CA LEU A 277 -7.94 -7.27 1.99
C LEU A 277 -7.59 -8.14 0.75
N ASP A 278 -8.61 -8.53 0.00
CA ASP A 278 -8.68 -8.28 -1.44
C ASP A 278 -10.00 -7.54 -1.71
N LEU A 279 -9.92 -6.34 -2.27
CA LEU A 279 -11.06 -5.45 -2.47
C LEU A 279 -12.06 -6.05 -3.48
N TRP A 280 -13.14 -6.65 -2.98
CA TRP A 280 -14.36 -6.92 -3.74
C TRP A 280 -15.60 -6.44 -2.98
N ALA A 281 -16.46 -5.71 -3.70
CA ALA A 281 -17.67 -5.10 -3.19
C ALA A 281 -18.79 -6.14 -2.99
N TYR A 282 -19.68 -5.89 -2.03
CA TYR A 282 -21.03 -6.45 -2.06
C TYR A 282 -22.06 -5.33 -2.02
N ARG A 283 -23.07 -5.43 -2.89
CA ARG A 283 -24.19 -4.51 -3.04
C ARG A 283 -25.41 -5.20 -2.43
N SER A 284 -26.08 -4.57 -1.46
CA SER A 284 -27.50 -4.82 -1.24
C SER A 284 -28.11 -3.66 -0.47
N GLY A 285 -29.26 -3.19 -0.97
CA GLY A 285 -30.01 -2.10 -0.38
C GLY A 285 -30.62 -2.49 0.96
N HIS A 286 -30.82 -1.47 1.80
CA HIS A 286 -31.71 -1.47 2.96
C HIS A 286 -31.56 -2.65 3.94
N LYS A 287 -30.63 -2.50 4.88
CA LYS A 287 -30.88 -2.48 6.34
C LYS A 287 -29.56 -2.73 7.08
N ILE A 288 -29.23 -1.85 8.02
CA ILE A 288 -28.34 -2.22 9.13
C ILE A 288 -29.17 -3.14 10.02
N VAL A 289 -29.09 -4.45 9.79
CA VAL A 289 -29.63 -5.46 10.70
C VAL A 289 -28.51 -6.46 10.99
N GLY A 290 -28.32 -6.74 12.27
CA GLY A 290 -27.33 -7.68 12.76
C GLY A 290 -27.46 -9.06 12.14
N THR A 291 -26.30 -9.69 11.96
CA THR A 291 -26.03 -11.14 11.94
C THR A 291 -27.16 -12.06 11.47
N THR A 292 -26.88 -12.83 10.41
CA THR A 292 -26.90 -14.31 10.49
C THR A 292 -26.20 -14.94 9.29
N GLN A 293 -25.45 -15.99 9.61
CA GLN A 293 -25.01 -17.14 8.82
C GLN A 293 -23.99 -16.97 7.68
N ALA A 294 -22.96 -17.79 7.84
CA ALA A 294 -21.87 -18.04 6.92
C ALA A 294 -22.35 -18.96 5.79
N ASP A 295 -22.03 -18.59 4.56
CA ASP A 295 -21.90 -19.53 3.46
C ASP A 295 -20.44 -19.52 3.00
N SER A 296 -19.88 -20.72 2.91
CA SER A 296 -18.48 -21.02 2.61
C SER A 296 -17.98 -20.35 1.33
N PRO A 297 -16.69 -19.98 1.24
CA PRO A 297 -16.11 -19.46 0.00
C PRO A 297 -16.09 -20.55 -1.09
N PRO A 298 -16.40 -20.21 -2.36
CA PRO A 298 -16.31 -21.15 -3.46
C PRO A 298 -14.85 -21.53 -3.73
N SER A 299 -14.62 -22.84 -3.84
CA SER A 299 -13.38 -23.44 -4.34
C SER A 299 -13.13 -23.01 -5.78
N TYR A 300 -12.09 -22.21 -6.01
CA TYR A 300 -11.63 -21.92 -7.37
C TYR A 300 -10.63 -22.99 -7.81
N GLY A 301 -11.12 -23.86 -8.70
CA GLY A 301 -10.33 -24.77 -9.52
C GLY A 301 -9.39 -24.01 -10.44
N GLY A 302 -8.22 -24.60 -10.68
CA GLY A 302 -7.16 -24.02 -11.50
C GLY A 302 -7.41 -24.12 -12.99
N TYR A 303 -6.53 -23.46 -13.75
CA TYR A 303 -5.95 -23.83 -15.06
C TYR A 303 -4.72 -22.90 -15.21
N GLN A 304 -3.50 -23.44 -15.28
CA GLN A 304 -2.77 -23.96 -16.45
C GLN A 304 -2.33 -22.88 -17.46
N TYR A 305 -1.01 -22.66 -17.44
CA TYR A 305 -0.08 -21.96 -18.36
C TYR A 305 -0.41 -20.54 -18.82
#